data_AF-A0A2T0APC9-F1
#
_entry.id   AF-A0A2T0APC9-F1
#
_cell.length_a   1.000
_cell.length_b   1.000
_cell.length_c   1.000
_cell.angle_alpha   90.00
_cell.angle_beta   90.00
_cell.angle_gamma   90.00
#
_symmetry.space_group_name_H-M   'P 1'
#
loop_
_entity.id
_entity.type
_entity.pdbx_description
1 polymer ?
#
loop_
_entity_poly.entity_id
_entity_poly.type
_entity_poly.pdbx_seq_one_letter_code
_entity_poly.pdbx_strand_id
1 'polypeptide(L)'
;MDNKKKILTLILVTIAIVLNQKICYAYKNVNLFEKMIEASQGEIIENGVRTSFKSNRNGQELAKYFINKINSSYRTEAKSHINKENYYIDFEEDSIKGTITITSYKTKNIVTIDIIQKCNNNELDRIKNNIKLITAPVSRGDESYYEYLKAKLPNRNLKSLNKQLISILKKNGAVNISSIELNNGFSNCAYTRKYTPKVNNGKLMDLNFALSSYASGKYLIIGTPEIIIAY
;
A
#
# COMPACT_ATOMS: atom_id res chain seq x y z
N MET A 1 37.32 -39.67 -3.74
CA MET A 1 36.90 -38.75 -2.66
C MET A 1 36.36 -39.58 -1.51
N ASP A 2 37.07 -39.61 -0.38
CA ASP A 2 36.69 -40.42 0.80
C ASP A 2 35.25 -40.17 1.24
N ASN A 3 34.56 -41.21 1.72
CA ASN A 3 33.18 -41.11 2.21
C ASN A 3 33.01 -40.02 3.27
N LYS A 4 34.04 -39.77 4.10
CA LYS A 4 34.07 -38.65 5.06
C LYS A 4 33.99 -37.27 4.40
N LYS A 5 34.68 -37.07 3.25
CA LYS A 5 34.63 -35.81 2.49
C LYS A 5 33.27 -35.61 1.82
N LYS A 6 32.64 -36.67 1.31
CA LYS A 6 31.29 -36.62 0.72
C LYS A 6 30.23 -36.22 1.75
N ILE A 7 30.27 -36.80 2.95
CA ILE A 7 29.35 -36.47 4.06
C ILE A 7 29.54 -35.01 4.50
N LEU A 8 30.78 -34.55 4.65
CA LEU A 8 31.07 -33.16 5.01
C LEU A 8 30.54 -32.16 3.97
N THR A 9 30.72 -32.44 2.67
CA THR A 9 30.19 -31.59 1.59
C THR A 9 28.67 -31.53 1.63
N LEU A 10 27.98 -32.66 1.86
CA LEU A 10 26.52 -32.71 1.97
C LEU A 10 26.01 -31.87 3.15
N ILE A 11 26.67 -31.94 4.30
CA ILE A 11 26.35 -31.13 5.48
C ILE A 11 26.51 -29.64 5.16
N LEU A 12 27.63 -29.24 4.54
CA LEU A 12 27.88 -27.84 4.16
C LEU A 12 26.85 -27.30 3.17
N VAL A 13 26.47 -28.08 2.15
CA VAL A 13 25.42 -27.69 1.19
C VAL A 13 24.06 -27.55 1.88
N THR A 14 23.73 -28.47 2.78
CA THR A 14 22.46 -28.42 3.53
C THR A 14 22.41 -27.19 4.44
N ILE A 15 23.49 -26.88 5.15
CA ILE A 15 23.62 -25.66 5.96
C ILE A 15 23.48 -24.42 5.07
N ALA A 16 24.14 -24.38 3.91
CA ALA A 16 24.02 -23.25 2.98
C ALA A 16 22.58 -23.07 2.48
N ILE A 17 21.84 -24.14 2.19
CA ILE A 17 20.43 -24.06 1.77
C ILE A 17 19.56 -23.54 2.92
N VAL A 18 19.72 -24.07 4.14
CA VAL A 18 18.94 -23.65 5.31
C VAL A 18 19.22 -22.19 5.69
N LEU A 19 20.48 -21.75 5.65
CA LEU A 19 20.85 -20.37 5.88
C LEU A 19 20.26 -19.44 4.81
N ASN A 20 20.33 -19.81 3.54
CA ASN A 20 19.72 -19.04 2.45
C ASN A 20 18.19 -18.94 2.60
N GLN A 21 17.51 -20.01 3.02
CA GLN A 21 16.06 -19.98 3.28
C GLN A 21 15.71 -19.05 4.43
N LYS A 22 16.43 -19.11 5.56
CA LYS A 22 16.22 -18.22 6.71
C LYS A 22 16.46 -16.76 6.35
N ILE A 23 17.54 -16.48 5.62
CA ILE A 23 17.86 -15.13 5.13
C ILE A 23 16.75 -14.64 4.21
N CYS A 24 16.31 -15.45 3.25
CA CYS A 24 15.22 -15.11 2.33
C CYS A 24 13.87 -14.89 3.04
N TYR A 25 13.56 -15.68 4.07
CA TYR A 25 12.36 -15.53 4.89
C TYR A 25 12.40 -14.27 5.76
N ALA A 26 13.54 -13.98 6.39
CA ALA A 26 13.75 -12.73 7.12
C ALA A 26 13.63 -11.52 6.20
N TYR A 27 14.19 -11.59 4.98
CA TYR A 27 13.99 -10.56 3.96
C TYR A 27 12.52 -10.40 3.57
N LYS A 28 11.72 -11.47 3.48
CA LYS A 28 10.28 -11.38 3.18
C LYS A 28 9.48 -10.66 4.27
N ASN A 29 9.77 -10.91 5.54
CA ASN A 29 8.97 -10.39 6.67
C ASN A 29 9.32 -8.95 7.14
N VAL A 30 10.32 -8.30 6.54
CA VAL A 30 10.59 -6.89 6.84
C VAL A 30 9.44 -5.99 6.39
N ASN A 31 8.82 -5.25 7.32
CA ASN A 31 7.90 -4.16 6.99
C ASN A 31 8.69 -2.92 6.54
N LEU A 32 8.67 -2.61 5.24
CA LEU A 32 9.42 -1.48 4.69
C LEU A 32 8.82 -0.12 5.07
N PHE A 33 7.51 -0.04 5.33
CA PHE A 33 6.86 1.20 5.76
C PHE A 33 7.45 1.62 7.11
N GLU A 34 7.42 0.72 8.10
CA GLU A 34 7.96 0.99 9.45
C GLU A 34 9.44 1.39 9.40
N LYS A 35 10.28 0.63 8.69
CA LYS A 35 11.71 0.95 8.58
C LYS A 35 11.97 2.34 7.99
N MET A 36 11.16 2.75 7.01
CA MET A 36 11.30 4.06 6.39
C MET A 36 10.80 5.18 7.32
N ILE A 37 9.72 4.94 8.07
CA ILE A 37 9.21 5.86 9.09
C ILE A 37 10.22 6.05 10.22
N GLU A 38 10.72 4.97 10.81
CA GLU A 38 11.76 4.99 11.85
C GLU A 38 13.00 5.77 11.38
N ALA A 39 13.51 5.47 10.19
CA ALA A 39 14.68 6.14 9.63
C ALA A 39 14.45 7.62 9.33
N SER A 40 13.22 7.99 9.00
CA SER A 40 12.83 9.37 8.74
C SER A 40 12.58 10.17 10.02
N GLN A 41 12.31 9.49 11.14
CA GLN A 41 11.79 10.07 12.39
C GLN A 41 10.49 10.85 12.16
N GLY A 42 9.70 10.43 11.17
CA GLY A 42 8.45 11.06 10.81
C GLY A 42 7.31 10.65 11.75
N GLU A 43 6.41 11.59 12.00
CA GLU A 43 5.14 11.34 12.68
C GLU A 43 4.10 10.96 11.63
N ILE A 44 3.51 9.77 11.72
CA ILE A 44 2.42 9.37 10.83
C ILE A 44 1.25 10.33 11.04
N ILE A 45 0.61 10.76 9.97
CA ILE A 45 -0.56 11.65 10.06
C ILE A 45 -1.77 11.12 9.30
N GLU A 46 -1.55 10.20 8.36
CA GLU A 46 -2.59 9.69 7.48
C GLU A 46 -2.19 8.34 6.89
N ASN A 47 -3.16 7.42 6.86
CA ASN A 47 -3.08 6.13 6.19
C ASN A 47 -4.21 6.07 5.17
N GLY A 48 -3.99 5.49 4.01
CA GLY A 48 -5.07 5.24 3.07
C GLY A 48 -4.92 3.95 2.29
N VAL A 49 -6.07 3.36 1.99
CA VAL A 49 -6.19 2.14 1.21
C VAL A 49 -7.26 2.35 0.15
N ARG A 50 -6.89 2.10 -1.11
CA ARG A 50 -7.82 1.97 -2.22
C ARG A 50 -7.88 0.53 -2.66
N THR A 51 -9.07 0.05 -2.96
CA THR A 51 -9.25 -1.21 -3.68
C THR A 51 -10.20 -1.04 -4.86
N SER A 52 -10.03 -1.89 -5.86
CA SER A 52 -10.97 -2.00 -6.98
C SER A 52 -11.18 -3.45 -7.37
N PHE A 53 -12.42 -3.82 -7.67
CA PHE A 53 -12.79 -5.17 -8.08
C PHE A 53 -14.06 -5.18 -8.95
N LYS A 54 -14.33 -6.33 -9.58
CA LYS A 54 -15.51 -6.51 -10.43
C LYS A 54 -16.59 -7.31 -9.72
N SER A 55 -17.81 -6.84 -9.80
CA SER A 55 -18.99 -7.56 -9.31
C SER A 55 -20.01 -7.82 -10.43
N ASN A 56 -20.71 -8.94 -10.32
CA ASN A 56 -21.85 -9.27 -11.18
C ASN A 56 -23.19 -8.78 -10.64
N ARG A 57 -23.21 -8.34 -9.38
CA ARG A 57 -24.44 -7.87 -8.75
C ARG A 57 -24.88 -6.58 -9.40
N ASN A 58 -26.18 -6.32 -9.38
CA ASN A 58 -26.74 -5.07 -9.89
C ASN A 58 -26.18 -3.88 -9.09
N GLY A 59 -25.97 -2.73 -9.75
CA GLY A 59 -25.39 -1.54 -9.11
C GLY A 59 -26.21 -1.02 -7.94
N GLN A 60 -27.54 -1.04 -8.05
CA GLN A 60 -28.45 -0.62 -6.98
C GLN A 60 -28.39 -1.57 -5.77
N GLU A 61 -28.31 -2.88 -6.02
CA GLU A 61 -28.16 -3.88 -4.95
C GLU A 61 -26.82 -3.73 -4.23
N LEU A 62 -25.75 -3.47 -4.97
CA LEU A 62 -24.43 -3.17 -4.39
C LEU A 62 -24.47 -1.90 -3.55
N ALA A 63 -25.11 -0.84 -4.04
CA ALA A 63 -25.21 0.41 -3.31
C ALA A 63 -25.94 0.22 -1.96
N LYS A 64 -27.10 -0.45 -1.97
CA LYS A 64 -27.84 -0.80 -0.75
C LYS A 64 -27.02 -1.67 0.19
N TYR A 65 -26.32 -2.66 -0.34
CA TYR A 65 -25.43 -3.53 0.43
C TYR A 65 -24.34 -2.72 1.15
N PHE A 66 -23.65 -1.84 0.44
CA PHE A 66 -22.57 -1.05 1.01
C PHE A 66 -23.06 -0.03 2.04
N ILE A 67 -24.16 0.69 1.79
CA ILE A 67 -24.74 1.61 2.77
C ILE A 67 -25.01 0.88 4.09
N ASN A 68 -25.67 -0.28 4.03
CA ASN A 68 -25.97 -1.06 5.23
C ASN A 68 -24.70 -1.53 5.95
N LYS A 69 -23.70 -2.00 5.21
CA LYS A 69 -22.42 -2.44 5.80
C LYS A 69 -21.67 -1.29 6.44
N ILE A 70 -21.52 -0.16 5.75
CA ILE A 70 -20.82 1.02 6.26
C ILE A 70 -21.49 1.55 7.51
N ASN A 71 -22.81 1.73 7.50
CA ASN A 71 -23.54 2.23 8.67
C ASN A 71 -23.34 1.30 9.89
N SER A 72 -23.32 -0.02 9.66
CA SER A 72 -23.07 -0.99 10.74
C SER A 72 -21.61 -1.03 11.23
N SER A 73 -20.63 -0.87 10.34
CA SER A 73 -19.20 -1.03 10.65
C SER A 73 -18.55 0.24 11.19
N TYR A 74 -18.98 1.40 10.69
CA TYR A 74 -18.39 2.70 11.02
C TYR A 74 -19.28 3.57 11.91
N ARG A 75 -20.48 3.09 12.29
CA ARG A 75 -21.46 3.81 13.12
C ARG A 75 -21.76 5.23 12.62
N THR A 76 -21.67 5.41 11.30
CA THR A 76 -21.85 6.68 10.60
C THR A 76 -23.04 6.59 9.66
N GLU A 77 -23.53 7.74 9.19
CA GLU A 77 -24.55 7.79 8.15
C GLU A 77 -23.91 7.96 6.78
N ALA A 78 -23.79 6.85 6.03
CA ALA A 78 -23.35 6.90 4.65
C ALA A 78 -24.36 7.66 3.77
N LYS A 79 -23.88 8.69 3.09
CA LYS A 79 -24.66 9.46 2.13
C LYS A 79 -24.46 8.86 0.75
N SER A 80 -25.52 8.77 -0.05
CA SER A 80 -25.41 8.27 -1.41
C SER A 80 -26.03 9.23 -2.41
N HIS A 81 -25.43 9.29 -3.60
CA HIS A 81 -25.99 9.99 -4.74
C HIS A 81 -25.77 9.16 -6.01
N ILE A 82 -26.64 9.40 -6.99
CA ILE A 82 -26.64 8.68 -8.27
C ILE A 82 -26.37 9.69 -9.37
N ASN A 83 -25.49 9.34 -10.29
CA ASN A 83 -25.28 10.10 -11.52
C ASN A 83 -25.28 9.13 -12.70
N LYS A 84 -26.32 9.22 -13.53
CA LYS A 84 -26.60 8.25 -14.60
C LYS A 84 -26.71 6.83 -14.03
N GLU A 85 -25.85 5.91 -14.47
CA GLU A 85 -25.78 4.52 -14.00
C GLU A 85 -24.75 4.30 -12.88
N ASN A 86 -24.09 5.36 -12.41
CA ASN A 86 -23.06 5.26 -11.39
C ASN A 86 -23.61 5.64 -10.02
N TYR A 87 -23.18 4.89 -9.00
CA TYR A 87 -23.53 5.13 -7.61
C TYR A 87 -22.29 5.58 -6.85
N TYR A 88 -22.48 6.59 -6.02
CA TYR A 88 -21.44 7.17 -5.18
C TYR A 88 -21.93 7.16 -3.75
N ILE A 89 -21.11 6.64 -2.85
CA ILE A 89 -21.40 6.56 -1.42
C ILE A 89 -20.23 7.20 -0.69
N ASP A 90 -20.53 8.21 0.12
CA ASP A 90 -19.58 8.95 0.92
C ASP A 90 -19.90 8.73 2.40
N PHE A 91 -18.89 8.50 3.21
CA PHE A 91 -19.04 8.39 4.66
C PHE A 91 -17.83 9.01 5.37
N GLU A 92 -18.10 9.62 6.52
CA GLU A 92 -17.09 10.32 7.31
C GLU A 92 -17.46 10.23 8.78
N GLU A 93 -16.51 9.81 9.61
CA GLU A 93 -16.64 9.68 11.06
C GLU A 93 -15.29 9.98 11.71
N ASP A 94 -15.23 10.99 12.59
CA ASP A 94 -14.04 11.43 13.31
C ASP A 94 -12.79 11.59 12.42
N SER A 95 -11.94 10.55 12.41
CA SER A 95 -10.66 10.49 11.71
C SER A 95 -10.72 9.70 10.40
N ILE A 96 -11.83 9.05 10.11
CA ILE A 96 -12.00 8.16 8.95
C ILE A 96 -12.91 8.83 7.94
N LYS A 97 -12.47 8.84 6.68
CA LYS A 97 -13.26 9.22 5.52
C LYS A 97 -13.19 8.10 4.50
N GLY A 98 -14.30 7.77 3.86
CA GLY A 98 -14.29 6.84 2.76
C GLY A 98 -15.31 7.15 1.69
N THR A 99 -15.00 6.66 0.49
CA THR A 99 -15.86 6.79 -0.68
C THR A 99 -15.94 5.44 -1.39
N ILE A 100 -17.13 5.08 -1.85
CA ILE A 100 -17.37 3.90 -2.68
C ILE A 100 -18.01 4.37 -3.98
N THR A 101 -17.34 4.07 -5.09
CA THR A 101 -17.86 4.31 -6.44
C THR A 101 -18.21 2.98 -7.09
N ILE A 102 -19.42 2.88 -7.63
CA ILE A 102 -19.90 1.72 -8.38
C ILE A 102 -20.21 2.21 -9.80
N THR A 103 -19.41 1.76 -10.76
CA THR A 103 -19.51 2.17 -12.16
C THR A 103 -19.95 0.98 -13.01
N SER A 104 -21.02 1.18 -13.80
CA SER A 104 -21.47 0.21 -14.79
C SER A 104 -20.43 0.09 -15.93
N TYR A 105 -19.96 -1.12 -16.20
CA TYR A 105 -19.03 -1.39 -17.29
C TYR A 105 -19.36 -2.72 -17.99
N LYS A 106 -19.95 -2.62 -19.18
CA LYS A 106 -20.46 -3.75 -19.96
C LYS A 106 -21.51 -4.52 -19.15
N THR A 107 -21.24 -5.79 -18.83
CA THR A 107 -22.14 -6.67 -18.07
C THR A 107 -21.79 -6.77 -16.59
N LYS A 108 -20.86 -5.93 -16.09
CA LYS A 108 -20.34 -5.97 -14.72
C LYS A 108 -20.29 -4.58 -14.11
N ASN A 109 -20.29 -4.52 -12.80
CA ASN A 109 -20.01 -3.30 -12.05
C ASN A 109 -18.55 -3.31 -11.60
N ILE A 110 -17.86 -2.19 -11.78
CA ILE A 110 -16.55 -1.94 -11.19
C ILE A 110 -16.79 -1.18 -9.89
N VAL A 111 -16.41 -1.79 -8.77
CA VAL A 111 -16.49 -1.18 -7.45
C VAL A 111 -15.11 -0.68 -7.10
N THR A 112 -15.01 0.60 -6.73
CA THR A 112 -13.79 1.22 -6.20
C THR A 112 -14.08 1.76 -4.82
N ILE A 113 -13.26 1.38 -3.84
CA ILE A 113 -13.40 1.80 -2.45
C ILE A 113 -12.11 2.52 -2.08
N ASP A 114 -12.26 3.71 -1.52
CA ASP A 114 -11.20 4.52 -0.94
C ASP A 114 -11.49 4.74 0.53
N ILE A 115 -10.52 4.46 1.40
CA ILE A 115 -10.59 4.78 2.82
C ILE A 115 -9.31 5.51 3.21
N ILE A 116 -9.49 6.64 3.89
CA ILE A 116 -8.45 7.46 4.47
C ILE A 116 -8.70 7.54 5.97
N GLN A 117 -7.66 7.35 6.77
CA GLN A 117 -7.72 7.51 8.21
C GLN A 117 -6.58 8.42 8.68
N LYS A 118 -6.93 9.51 9.37
CA LYS A 118 -5.99 10.43 10.00
C LYS A 118 -5.62 9.92 11.40
N CYS A 119 -4.42 9.39 11.56
CA CYS A 119 -3.93 8.90 12.85
C CYS A 119 -2.40 8.88 12.89
N ASN A 120 -1.86 8.70 14.08
CA ASN A 120 -0.41 8.68 14.35
C ASN A 120 0.22 7.29 14.34
N ASN A 121 -0.55 6.25 14.02
CA ASN A 121 -0.09 4.87 13.89
C ASN A 121 -0.24 4.37 12.45
N ASN A 122 0.51 3.33 12.08
CA ASN A 122 0.31 2.63 10.82
C ASN A 122 -0.91 1.69 10.94
N GLU A 123 -1.99 2.05 10.24
CA GLU A 123 -3.27 1.35 10.32
C GLU A 123 -3.62 0.60 9.02
N LEU A 124 -2.68 0.51 8.07
CA LEU A 124 -2.91 -0.02 6.73
C LEU A 124 -3.49 -1.44 6.73
N ASP A 125 -2.90 -2.35 7.51
CA ASP A 125 -3.37 -3.74 7.59
C ASP A 125 -4.78 -3.83 8.17
N ARG A 126 -5.10 -3.02 9.20
CA ARG A 126 -6.44 -2.99 9.79
C ARG A 126 -7.46 -2.47 8.79
N ILE A 127 -7.17 -1.34 8.12
CA ILE A 127 -8.06 -0.75 7.10
C ILE A 127 -8.30 -1.76 5.97
N LYS A 128 -7.24 -2.38 5.44
CA LYS A 128 -7.33 -3.38 4.38
C LYS A 128 -8.15 -4.61 4.79
N ASN A 129 -7.95 -5.11 6.01
CA ASN A 129 -8.71 -6.24 6.51
C ASN A 129 -10.20 -5.90 6.69
N ASN A 130 -10.53 -4.70 7.15
CA ASN A 130 -11.92 -4.23 7.22
C ASN A 130 -12.56 -4.14 5.83
N ILE A 131 -11.84 -3.60 4.84
CA ILE A 131 -12.30 -3.57 3.45
C ILE A 131 -12.57 -5.00 2.95
N LYS A 132 -11.63 -5.93 3.14
CA LYS A 132 -11.80 -7.34 2.75
C LYS A 132 -13.06 -7.97 3.34
N LEU A 133 -13.34 -7.72 4.62
CA LEU A 133 -14.54 -8.25 5.28
C LEU A 133 -15.82 -7.69 4.65
N ILE A 134 -15.83 -6.41 4.27
CA ILE A 134 -16.98 -5.76 3.62
C ILE A 134 -17.12 -6.23 2.17
N THR A 135 -16.03 -6.48 1.44
CA THR A 135 -16.07 -6.82 0.01
C THR A 135 -16.19 -8.31 -0.28
N ALA A 136 -15.75 -9.20 0.62
CA ALA A 136 -15.72 -10.65 0.37
C ALA A 136 -17.03 -11.25 -0.17
N PRO A 137 -18.24 -10.85 0.28
CA PRO A 137 -19.49 -11.41 -0.26
C PRO A 137 -19.84 -10.95 -1.68
N VAL A 138 -19.27 -9.83 -2.14
CA VAL A 138 -19.65 -9.16 -3.40
C VAL A 138 -18.53 -9.15 -4.44
N SER A 139 -17.32 -9.53 -4.03
CA SER A 139 -16.12 -9.62 -4.85
C SER A 139 -15.83 -11.06 -5.28
N ARG A 140 -14.94 -11.24 -6.26
CA ARG A 140 -14.51 -12.54 -6.79
C ARG A 140 -13.08 -12.94 -6.42
N GLY A 141 -12.43 -12.21 -5.53
CA GLY A 141 -11.03 -12.45 -5.18
C GLY A 141 -10.03 -11.83 -6.16
N ASP A 142 -10.47 -10.96 -7.07
CA ASP A 142 -9.64 -10.23 -8.04
C ASP A 142 -9.31 -8.80 -7.59
N GLU A 143 -9.39 -8.52 -6.29
CA GLU A 143 -9.13 -7.19 -5.74
C GLU A 143 -7.68 -6.76 -5.93
N SER A 144 -7.49 -5.54 -6.43
CA SER A 144 -6.20 -4.86 -6.42
C SER A 144 -6.17 -3.84 -5.29
N TYR A 145 -5.19 -3.95 -4.40
CA TYR A 145 -5.01 -3.01 -3.29
C TYR A 145 -3.87 -2.04 -3.57
N TYR A 146 -4.15 -0.77 -3.32
CA TYR A 146 -3.18 0.30 -3.28
C TYR A 146 -3.17 0.87 -1.87
N GLU A 147 -2.00 0.95 -1.25
CA GLU A 147 -1.84 1.42 0.11
C GLU A 147 -0.93 2.64 0.11
N TYR A 148 -1.18 3.61 0.99
CA TYR A 148 -0.22 4.67 1.25
C TYR A 148 -0.23 5.12 2.71
N LEU A 149 0.93 5.58 3.16
CA LEU A 149 1.13 6.17 4.47
C LEU A 149 1.82 7.51 4.28
N LYS A 150 1.30 8.55 4.93
CA LYS A 150 1.86 9.90 4.93
C LYS A 150 2.31 10.26 6.34
N ALA A 151 3.55 10.75 6.43
CA ALA A 151 4.17 11.18 7.66
C ALA A 151 4.70 12.60 7.54
N LYS A 152 4.53 13.39 8.60
CA LYS A 152 5.15 14.70 8.76
C LYS A 152 6.58 14.51 9.25
N LEU A 153 7.51 15.14 8.57
CA LEU A 153 8.93 15.04 8.88
C LEU A 153 9.36 16.16 9.83
N PRO A 154 10.31 15.90 10.74
CA PRO A 154 11.02 16.97 11.44
C PRO A 154 11.78 17.83 10.42
N ASN A 155 12.26 19.01 10.85
CA ASN A 155 13.00 19.90 9.96
C ASN A 155 14.35 19.29 9.55
N ARG A 156 14.33 18.52 8.46
CA ARG A 156 15.46 17.72 7.98
C ARG A 156 15.81 18.05 6.54
N ASN A 157 17.05 17.76 6.15
CA ASN A 157 17.48 17.86 4.76
C ASN A 157 16.91 16.69 3.93
N LEU A 158 16.01 16.99 2.99
CA LEU A 158 15.34 15.97 2.18
C LEU A 158 16.30 15.18 1.28
N LYS A 159 17.37 15.82 0.78
CA LYS A 159 18.37 15.15 -0.08
C LYS A 159 19.14 14.07 0.68
N SER A 160 19.51 14.36 1.93
CA SER A 160 20.17 13.39 2.81
C SER A 160 19.22 12.25 3.18
N LEU A 161 17.98 12.58 3.56
CA LEU A 161 16.94 11.57 3.85
C LEU A 161 16.66 10.69 2.63
N ASN A 162 16.55 11.25 1.43
CA ASN A 162 16.35 10.49 0.19
C ASN A 162 17.43 9.42 0.00
N LYS A 163 18.71 9.80 0.15
CA LYS A 163 19.83 8.86 0.06
C LYS A 163 19.75 7.77 1.12
N GLN A 164 19.35 8.12 2.35
CA GLN A 164 19.18 7.15 3.44
C GLN A 164 18.07 6.15 3.13
N LEU A 165 16.90 6.60 2.67
CA LEU A 165 15.78 5.74 2.31
C LEU A 165 16.11 4.81 1.13
N ILE A 166 16.80 5.33 0.10
CA ILE A 166 17.33 4.51 -1.01
C ILE A 166 18.30 3.44 -0.49
N SER A 167 19.18 3.79 0.47
CA SER A 167 20.09 2.83 1.09
C SER A 167 19.33 1.71 1.82
N ILE A 168 18.25 2.04 2.52
CA ILE A 168 17.37 1.06 3.17
C ILE A 168 16.79 0.12 2.13
N LEU A 169 16.24 0.64 1.01
CA LEU A 169 15.70 -0.21 -0.05
C LEU A 169 16.75 -1.16 -0.62
N LYS A 170 17.96 -0.65 -0.95
CA LYS A 170 19.08 -1.48 -1.44
C LYS A 170 19.47 -2.57 -0.45
N LYS A 171 19.59 -2.23 0.84
CA LYS A 171 19.93 -3.18 1.91
C LYS A 171 18.86 -4.26 2.10
N ASN A 172 17.61 -4.00 1.71
CA ASN A 172 16.52 -4.97 1.76
C ASN A 172 16.28 -5.66 0.40
N GLY A 173 17.24 -5.62 -0.53
CA GLY A 173 17.22 -6.39 -1.77
C GLY A 173 16.39 -5.78 -2.90
N ALA A 174 15.97 -4.51 -2.77
CA ALA A 174 15.23 -3.85 -3.83
C ALA A 174 16.11 -3.59 -5.07
N VAL A 175 15.51 -3.77 -6.24
CA VAL A 175 16.10 -3.52 -7.56
C VAL A 175 15.26 -2.49 -8.33
N ASN A 176 15.70 -2.10 -9.52
CA ASN A 176 15.01 -1.10 -10.36
C ASN A 176 14.72 0.22 -9.61
N ILE A 177 15.58 0.61 -8.68
CA ILE A 177 15.40 1.84 -7.91
C ILE A 177 15.66 3.04 -8.82
N SER A 178 14.68 3.91 -8.97
CA SER A 178 14.80 5.20 -9.67
C SER A 178 14.40 6.33 -8.74
N SER A 179 15.05 7.47 -8.90
CA SER A 179 14.82 8.70 -8.13
C SER A 179 14.76 9.87 -9.09
N ILE A 180 13.71 10.68 -8.99
CA ILE A 180 13.53 11.90 -9.75
C ILE A 180 13.48 13.05 -8.74
N GLU A 181 14.32 14.06 -8.95
CA GLU A 181 14.27 15.31 -8.19
C GLU A 181 13.16 16.19 -8.77
N LEU A 182 12.35 16.76 -7.87
CA LEU A 182 11.27 17.69 -8.16
C LEU A 182 11.59 19.02 -7.51
N ASN A 183 10.97 20.12 -7.96
CA ASN A 183 11.23 21.47 -7.43
C ASN A 183 11.18 21.53 -5.89
N ASN A 184 10.29 20.75 -5.27
CA ASN A 184 10.08 20.74 -3.82
C ASN A 184 10.45 19.41 -3.15
N GLY A 185 11.23 18.53 -3.79
CA GLY A 185 11.67 17.29 -3.17
C GLY A 185 12.02 16.15 -4.15
N PHE A 186 11.55 14.93 -3.88
CA PHE A 186 11.92 13.73 -4.62
C PHE A 186 10.74 12.79 -4.79
N SER A 187 10.65 12.10 -5.93
CA SER A 187 9.79 10.94 -6.13
C SER A 187 10.65 9.74 -6.52
N ASN A 188 10.39 8.59 -5.92
CA ASN A 188 11.22 7.41 -6.02
C ASN A 188 10.37 6.17 -6.26
N CYS A 189 10.83 5.27 -7.12
CA CYS A 189 10.22 3.96 -7.30
C CYS A 189 11.24 2.85 -7.09
N ALA A 190 10.76 1.67 -6.68
CA ALA A 190 11.58 0.50 -6.50
C ALA A 190 10.77 -0.79 -6.73
N TYR A 191 11.49 -1.86 -7.06
CA TYR A 191 10.97 -3.22 -7.03
C TYR A 191 11.59 -4.01 -5.88
N THR A 192 10.81 -4.17 -4.83
CA THR A 192 11.18 -4.78 -3.55
C THR A 192 10.86 -6.28 -3.50
N ARG A 193 10.00 -6.78 -4.40
CA ARG A 193 9.50 -8.17 -4.45
C ARG A 193 8.65 -8.54 -3.23
N LYS A 194 8.10 -7.55 -2.54
CA LYS A 194 7.35 -7.71 -1.28
C LYS A 194 5.87 -7.40 -1.44
N TYR A 195 5.52 -6.61 -2.43
CA TYR A 195 4.16 -6.17 -2.69
C TYR A 195 3.73 -6.60 -4.09
N THR A 196 2.44 -6.46 -4.40
CA THR A 196 1.92 -6.74 -5.74
C THR A 196 2.54 -5.79 -6.75
N PRO A 197 3.34 -6.26 -7.73
CA PRO A 197 4.04 -5.38 -8.63
C PRO A 197 3.15 -4.86 -9.76
N LYS A 198 3.52 -3.70 -10.31
CA LYS A 198 3.07 -3.19 -11.61
C LYS A 198 4.27 -2.97 -12.53
N VAL A 199 4.00 -2.87 -13.83
CA VAL A 199 5.00 -2.45 -14.82
C VAL A 199 4.92 -0.93 -14.97
N ASN A 200 6.08 -0.27 -14.90
CA ASN A 200 6.25 1.16 -15.17
C ASN A 200 7.44 1.33 -16.12
N ASN A 201 7.20 1.90 -17.31
CA ASN A 201 8.21 2.06 -18.38
C ASN A 201 9.04 0.80 -18.65
N GLY A 202 8.37 -0.36 -18.75
CA GLY A 202 9.01 -1.66 -19.02
C GLY A 202 9.74 -2.29 -17.83
N LYS A 203 9.75 -1.65 -16.65
CA LYS A 203 10.37 -2.19 -15.43
C LYS A 203 9.31 -2.50 -14.39
N LEU A 204 9.50 -3.59 -13.64
CA LEU A 204 8.66 -3.88 -12.47
C LEU A 204 8.94 -2.85 -11.37
N MET A 205 7.88 -2.51 -10.63
CA MET A 205 7.85 -1.64 -9.45
C MET A 205 6.74 -2.13 -8.53
N ASP A 206 6.98 -2.17 -7.23
CA ASP A 206 5.97 -2.53 -6.22
C ASP A 206 5.97 -1.59 -5.00
N LEU A 207 6.79 -0.55 -5.03
CA LEU A 207 6.86 0.49 -4.01
C LEU A 207 7.22 1.84 -4.64
N ASN A 208 6.56 2.88 -4.18
CA ASN A 208 6.82 4.27 -4.51
C ASN A 208 6.93 5.08 -3.22
N PHE A 209 7.87 6.02 -3.13
CA PHE A 209 7.87 6.98 -2.03
C PHE A 209 8.25 8.38 -2.53
N ALA A 210 7.67 9.39 -1.90
CA ALA A 210 7.96 10.78 -2.18
C ALA A 210 8.36 11.53 -0.92
N LEU A 211 9.27 12.47 -1.10
CA LEU A 211 9.66 13.45 -0.10
C LEU A 211 9.26 14.82 -0.65
N SER A 212 8.48 15.59 0.09
CA SER A 212 7.99 16.88 -0.37
C SER A 212 8.15 17.95 0.71
N SER A 213 8.45 19.18 0.29
CA SER A 213 8.52 20.36 1.15
C SER A 213 7.44 21.37 0.73
N TYR A 214 6.52 21.66 1.62
CA TYR A 214 5.46 22.65 1.45
C TYR A 214 5.53 23.69 2.56
N ALA A 215 4.73 24.76 2.43
CA ALA A 215 4.59 25.76 3.49
C ALA A 215 4.12 25.15 4.83
N SER A 216 3.29 24.11 4.77
CA SER A 216 2.78 23.39 5.96
C SER A 216 3.79 22.44 6.61
N GLY A 217 4.93 22.21 5.97
CA GLY A 217 5.99 21.35 6.49
C GLY A 217 6.59 20.41 5.42
N LYS A 218 7.42 19.49 5.89
CA LYS A 218 8.04 18.45 5.07
C LYS A 218 7.33 17.13 5.30
N TYR A 219 7.19 16.33 4.25
CA TYR A 219 6.43 15.09 4.30
C TYR A 219 7.16 13.94 3.62
N LEU A 220 6.96 12.74 4.14
CA LEU A 220 7.27 11.47 3.50
C LEU A 220 5.93 10.79 3.19
N ILE A 221 5.73 10.42 1.94
CA ILE A 221 4.60 9.58 1.53
C ILE A 221 5.20 8.29 0.98
N ILE A 222 4.72 7.14 1.45
CA ILE A 222 5.12 5.80 1.00
C ILE A 222 3.87 5.12 0.47
N GLY A 223 3.94 4.47 -0.69
CA GLY A 223 2.80 3.75 -1.25
C GLY A 223 3.17 2.50 -2.04
N THR A 224 2.21 1.60 -2.19
CA THR A 224 2.33 0.32 -2.90
C THR A 224 1.13 0.13 -3.85
N PRO A 225 1.34 -0.42 -5.06
CA PRO A 225 2.61 -0.33 -5.78
C PRO A 225 3.03 1.11 -6.08
N GLU A 226 2.11 2.07 -6.02
CA GLU A 226 2.35 3.49 -6.30
C GLU A 226 1.55 4.41 -5.36
N ILE A 227 1.97 5.67 -5.22
CA ILE A 227 1.20 6.69 -4.51
C ILE A 227 0.02 7.11 -5.38
N ILE A 228 -1.19 6.96 -4.85
CA ILE A 228 -2.46 7.21 -5.57
C ILE A 228 -3.16 8.51 -5.14
N ILE A 229 -2.49 9.31 -4.31
CA ILE A 229 -2.95 10.62 -3.84
C ILE A 229 -2.10 11.74 -4.42
N ALA A 230 -2.67 12.95 -4.43
CA ALA A 230 -1.88 14.15 -4.68
C ALA A 230 -0.87 14.37 -3.53
N TYR A 231 0.34 14.82 -3.88
CA TYR A 231 1.47 15.00 -2.97
C TYR A 231 1.25 16.12 -1.95
#